data_AF-A0A3N9NBE2-F1
#
_entry.id   AF-A0A3N9NBE2-F1
#
_cell.length_a   1.000
_cell.length_b   1.000
_cell.length_c   1.000
_cell.angle_alpha   90.00
_cell.angle_beta   90.00
_cell.angle_gamma   90.00
#
_symmetry.space_group_name_H-M   'P 1'
#
loop_
_entity.id
_entity.type
_entity.pdbx_description
1 polymer ?
#
loop_
_entity_poly.entity_id
_entity_poly.type
_entity_poly.pdbx_seq_one_letter_code
_entity_poly.pdbx_strand_id
1 'polypeptide(L)' 'MKKIWIDLDNSPHVPFFSPITAELQRRGYKLVLTARNAYQVK' A
#
# COMPACT_ATOMS: atom_id res chain seq x y z
N MET A 1 5.98 18.70 3.63
CA MET A 1 5.14 17.50 3.85
C MET A 1 5.71 16.34 3.05
N LYS A 2 6.11 15.24 3.69
CA LYS A 2 6.79 14.10 3.02
C LYS A 2 5.74 13.17 2.38
N LYS A 3 5.96 12.79 1.11
CA LYS A 3 5.12 11.85 0.37
C LYS A 3 5.81 10.48 0.35
N ILE A 4 5.06 9.42 0.62
CA ILE A 4 5.52 8.03 0.59
C ILE A 4 4.74 7.32 -0.53
N TRP A 5 5.46 6.62 -1.39
CA TRP A 5 4.88 5.75 -2.42
C TRP A 5 5.10 4.31 -2.03
N ILE A 6 4.01 3.53 -1.98
CA ILE A 6 4.01 2.10 -1.72
C ILE A 6 3.48 1.43 -2.99
N ASP A 7 4.31 0.66 -3.67
CA ASP A 7 3.93 -0.17 -4.82
C ASP A 7 3.84 -1.63 -4.38
N LEU A 8 2.66 -2.23 -4.54
CA LEU A 8 2.39 -3.63 -4.20
C LEU A 8 2.32 -4.45 -5.49
N ASP A 9 3.24 -5.41 -5.60
CA ASP A 9 3.36 -6.27 -6.79
C ASP A 9 2.22 -7.29 -6.91
N ASN A 10 1.41 -7.48 -5.86
CA ASN A 10 0.20 -8.30 -5.93
C ASN A 10 -0.92 -7.79 -5.02
N SER A 11 -2.15 -8.19 -5.34
CA SER A 11 -3.35 -7.87 -4.56
C SER A 11 -3.44 -8.50 -3.16
N PRO A 12 -2.95 -9.74 -2.87
CA PRO A 12 -3.02 -10.30 -1.52
C PRO A 12 -2.15 -9.56 -0.49
N HIS A 13 -1.24 -8.68 -0.90
CA HIS A 13 -0.52 -7.80 0.02
C HIS A 13 -1.34 -6.60 0.51
N VAL A 14 -2.43 -6.21 -0.17
CA VAL A 14 -3.22 -5.02 0.21
C VAL A 14 -3.76 -5.12 1.66
N PRO A 15 -4.36 -6.24 2.11
CA PRO A 15 -4.82 -6.36 3.50
C PRO A 15 -3.68 -6.30 4.54
N PHE A 16 -2.50 -6.87 4.22
CA PHE A 16 -1.33 -6.82 5.09
C PHE A 16 -0.81 -5.40 5.31
N PHE A 17 -0.85 -4.57 4.27
CA PHE A 17 -0.37 -3.18 4.34
C PHE A 17 -1.37 -2.19 4.94
N SER A 18 -2.65 -2.58 5.09
CA SER A 18 -3.69 -1.73 5.68
C SER A 18 -3.30 -1.09 7.03
N PRO A 19 -2.85 -1.84 8.07
CA PRO A 19 -2.44 -1.23 9.34
C PRO A 19 -1.25 -0.27 9.21
N ILE A 20 -0.32 -0.57 8.29
CA ILE A 20 0.86 0.27 8.04
C ILE A 20 0.45 1.61 7.40
N THR A 21 -0.45 1.56 6.41
CA THR A 21 -0.96 2.77 5.75
C THR A 21 -1.71 3.69 6.73
N ALA A 22 -2.51 3.12 7.63
CA ALA A 22 -3.24 3.87 8.64
C ALA A 22 -2.30 4.61 9.60
N GLU A 23 -1.26 3.95 10.08
CA GLU A 23 -0.28 4.57 10.98
C GLU A 23 0.54 5.67 10.30
N LEU A 24 0.91 5.48 9.02
CA LEU A 24 1.60 6.51 8.24
C LEU A 24 0.72 7.73 8.00
N GLN A 25 -0.57 7.56 7.71
CA GLN A 25 -1.51 8.68 7.60
C GLN A 25 -1.67 9.40 8.95
N ARG A 26 -1.80 8.66 10.06
CA ARG A 26 -1.90 9.23 11.41
C ARG A 26 -0.68 10.09 11.78
N ARG A 27 0.51 9.73 11.29
CA ARG A 27 1.75 10.51 11.47
C ARG A 27 1.87 11.72 10.52
N GLY A 28 0.87 11.96 9.66
CA GLY A 28 0.84 13.12 8.77
C GLY A 28 1.54 12.93 7.43
N TYR A 29 1.86 11.68 7.04
CA TYR A 29 2.42 11.40 5.73
C TYR A 29 1.33 11.36 4.65
N LYS A 30 1.65 11.90 3.47
CA LYS A 30 0.83 11.69 2.27
C LYS A 30 1.22 10.36 1.62
N LEU A 31 0.27 9.48 1.39
CA LEU A 31 0.49 8.19 0.75
C LEU A 31 -0.02 8.16 -0.69
N VAL A 32 0.73 7.49 -1.55
CA VAL A 32 0.26 6.96 -2.84
C VAL A 32 0.43 5.45 -2.77
N LEU A 33 -0.66 4.70 -2.93
CA LEU A 33 -0.66 3.24 -2.93
C LEU A 33 -1.02 2.77 -4.34
N THR A 34 -0.15 1.96 -4.95
CA THR A 34 -0.42 1.27 -6.22
C THR A 34 -0.40 -0.23 -5.95
N ALA A 35 -1.32 -0.96 -6.57
CA ALA A 35 -1.36 -2.42 -6.48
C ALA A 35 -1.61 -3.00 -7.87
N ARG A 36 -0.88 -4.04 -8.23
CA ARG A 36 -1.07 -4.74 -9.49
C ARG A 36 -2.16 -5.81 -9.33
N ASN A 37 -2.97 -5.97 -10.36
CA ASN A 37 -4.04 -6.96 -10.38
C ASN A 37 -3.40 -8.35 -10.50
N ALA A 38 -3.26 -9.07 -9.39
CA ALA A 38 -2.63 -10.38 -9.39
C ALA A 38 -3.66 -11.46 -9.79
N TYR A 39 -3.85 -11.62 -11.10
CA TYR A 39 -4.41 -12.84 -11.67
C TYR A 39 -3.27 -13.62 -12.32
N GLN A 40 -2.50 -14.36 -11.52
CA GLN A 40 -1.68 -15.46 -12.02
C GLN A 40 -1.55 -16.52 -10.93
N VAL A 41 -2.64 -17.27 -10.74
CA VAL A 41 -2.56 -18.63 -10.19
C VAL A 41 -2.23 -19.55 -11.37
N LYS A 42 -1.19 -20.35 -11.20
CA LYS A 42 -0.91 -21.50 -12.07
C LYS A 42 -1.54 -22.74 -11.46
#